data_AF-A5KCT0-F1
#
_entry.id   AF-A5KCT0-F1
#
_cell.length_a   1.000
_cell.length_b   1.000
_cell.length_c   1.000
_cell.angle_alpha   90.00
_cell.angle_beta   90.00
_cell.angle_gamma   90.00
#
_symmetry.space_group_name_H-M   'P 1'
#
loop_
_entity.id
_entity.type
_entity.pdbx_description
1 polymer ?
#
loop_
_entity_poly.entity_id
_entity_poly.type
_entity_poly.pdbx_seq_one_letter_code
_entity_poly.pdbx_strand_id
1 'polypeptide(L)'
;MAEWEKLLRYFPAYRKYDEFNRVTATHDAKEICEKQGIQDENAKAFCERAVTILKELHNNDNDRNRIDKCVYFQHWFSDQVRKNFSNNDKYFSNYELSNNLFDVINNVNYDEKIYTERRCYASRNAGNVKAEKDLHDYFRNFNSINCVNKEKATCERYYDYVKYINDIYKQRKENNLCCYLVGDIVEPECRHYFDCKDQYNPKYLMDRLKREIKQVEDAENRGTTWSGESSRHFAVQEDNYMSNYDMPVFTNFTPQDFHTLNESLLRTRRLHNGFILAGMVGVFLGLLFYIKVSKITYKCMNCS
;
A
#
# COMPACT_ATOMS: atom_id res chain seq x y z
N MET A 1 9.93 -6.62 8.56
CA MET A 1 8.91 -5.55 8.59
C MET A 1 9.26 -4.42 9.57
N ALA A 2 9.70 -4.73 10.79
CA ALA A 2 10.09 -3.71 11.78
C ALA A 2 11.25 -2.78 11.36
N GLU A 3 12.03 -3.18 10.35
CA GLU A 3 13.23 -2.43 9.94
C GLU A 3 12.91 -1.08 9.25
N TRP A 4 11.95 -1.07 8.32
CA TRP A 4 11.55 0.15 7.60
C TRP A 4 10.81 1.11 8.52
N GLU A 5 9.99 0.60 9.44
CA GLU A 5 9.27 1.44 10.38
C GLU A 5 10.21 2.26 11.25
N LYS A 6 11.30 1.65 11.73
CA LYS A 6 12.32 2.36 12.50
C LYS A 6 13.06 3.39 11.64
N LEU A 7 13.39 3.05 10.39
CA LEU A 7 14.09 3.94 9.45
C LEU A 7 13.24 5.18 9.12
N LEU A 8 11.94 5.00 8.94
CA LEU A 8 11.02 6.00 8.40
C LEU A 8 10.15 6.65 9.49
N ARG A 9 10.36 6.34 10.77
CA ARG A 9 9.52 6.78 11.91
C ARG A 9 9.25 8.30 11.96
N TYR A 10 10.17 9.12 11.47
CA TYR A 10 10.04 10.58 11.49
C TYR A 10 9.51 11.17 10.17
N PHE A 11 9.17 10.32 9.20
CA PHE A 11 8.66 10.74 7.90
C PHE A 11 7.17 11.08 7.97
N PRO A 12 6.65 11.89 7.02
CA PRO A 12 5.28 12.38 7.03
C PRO A 12 4.21 11.32 7.29
N ALA A 13 4.29 10.17 6.60
CA ALA A 13 3.28 9.12 6.75
C ALA A 13 3.27 8.50 8.16
N TYR A 14 4.45 8.26 8.72
CA TYR A 14 4.57 7.67 10.06
C TYR A 14 4.10 8.61 11.16
N ARG A 15 4.32 9.93 11.02
CA ARG A 15 3.75 10.92 11.94
C ARG A 15 2.22 10.89 11.93
N LYS A 16 1.59 10.66 10.77
CA LYS A 16 0.13 10.50 10.66
C LYS A 16 -0.38 9.26 11.37
N TYR A 17 0.34 8.16 11.27
CA TYR A 17 0.01 6.95 12.03
C TYR A 17 0.19 7.12 13.54
N ASP A 18 1.21 7.88 13.97
CA ASP A 18 1.41 8.22 15.38
C ASP A 18 0.28 9.09 15.94
N GLU A 19 -0.30 10.01 15.13
CA GLU A 19 -1.49 10.77 15.51
C GLU A 19 -2.65 9.82 15.85
N PHE A 20 -2.93 8.84 14.99
CA PHE A 20 -3.98 7.84 15.26
C PHE A 20 -3.68 7.00 16.49
N ASN A 21 -2.44 6.54 16.68
CA ASN A 21 -2.05 5.69 17.81
C ASN A 21 -2.25 6.39 19.17
N ARG A 22 -2.29 7.73 19.21
CA ARG A 22 -2.49 8.54 20.42
C ARG A 22 -3.95 8.89 20.71
N VAL A 23 -4.88 8.56 19.81
CA VAL A 23 -6.30 8.85 20.02
C VAL A 23 -6.82 8.05 21.22
N THR A 24 -7.57 8.75 22.07
CA THR A 24 -8.23 8.20 23.25
C THR A 24 -9.68 7.87 22.92
N ALA A 25 -10.17 6.72 23.38
CA ALA A 25 -11.52 6.25 23.12
C ALA A 25 -12.59 7.18 23.70
N THR A 26 -13.60 7.50 22.89
CA THR A 26 -14.84 8.13 23.36
C THR A 26 -15.74 7.12 24.07
N HIS A 27 -16.70 7.60 24.86
CA HIS A 27 -17.69 6.73 25.53
C HIS A 27 -18.48 5.90 24.51
N ASP A 28 -19.02 6.54 23.48
CA ASP A 28 -19.80 5.87 22.43
C ASP A 28 -19.01 4.76 21.72
N ALA A 29 -17.71 4.98 21.49
CA ALA A 29 -16.85 3.99 20.85
C ALA A 29 -16.71 2.72 21.70
N LYS A 30 -16.65 2.87 23.04
CA LYS A 30 -16.64 1.75 23.99
C LYS A 30 -17.90 0.91 23.87
N GLU A 31 -19.06 1.56 23.91
CA GLU A 31 -20.35 0.86 23.80
C GLU A 31 -20.49 0.11 22.46
N ILE A 32 -20.06 0.73 21.35
CA ILE A 32 -20.11 0.11 20.01
C ILE A 32 -19.25 -1.15 19.97
N CYS A 33 -18.02 -1.08 20.49
CA CYS A 33 -17.08 -2.21 20.47
C CYS A 33 -17.49 -3.33 21.44
N GLU A 34 -18.05 -3.00 22.60
CA GLU A 34 -18.55 -3.99 23.57
C GLU A 34 -19.71 -4.82 23.02
N LYS A 35 -20.63 -4.20 22.27
CA LYS A 35 -21.76 -4.89 21.63
C LYS A 35 -21.33 -5.92 20.58
N GLN A 36 -20.11 -5.82 20.05
CA GLN A 36 -19.57 -6.74 19.05
C GLN A 36 -18.84 -7.93 19.65
N GLY A 37 -18.89 -8.10 20.98
CA GLY A 37 -18.39 -9.28 21.67
C GLY A 37 -16.87 -9.43 21.64
N ILE A 38 -16.12 -8.36 21.35
CA ILE A 38 -14.66 -8.37 21.36
C ILE A 38 -14.16 -8.47 22.81
N GLN A 39 -13.72 -9.67 23.21
CA GLN A 39 -13.23 -9.94 24.57
C GLN A 39 -11.73 -9.69 24.76
N ASP A 40 -10.94 -9.79 23.68
CA ASP A 40 -9.50 -9.54 23.73
C ASP A 40 -9.23 -8.06 24.06
N GLU A 41 -8.48 -7.79 25.13
CA GLU A 41 -8.27 -6.43 25.64
C GLU A 41 -7.54 -5.53 24.62
N ASN A 42 -6.56 -6.09 23.90
CA ASN A 42 -5.79 -5.33 22.90
C ASN A 42 -6.67 -4.99 21.69
N ALA A 43 -7.47 -5.93 21.21
CA ALA A 43 -8.41 -5.72 20.12
C ALA A 43 -9.56 -4.79 20.53
N LYS A 44 -10.03 -4.87 21.79
CA LYS A 44 -11.02 -3.94 22.34
C LYS A 44 -10.47 -2.52 22.33
N ALA A 45 -9.30 -2.29 22.90
CA ALA A 45 -8.66 -0.96 22.91
C ALA A 45 -8.39 -0.42 21.49
N PHE A 46 -7.99 -1.30 20.56
CA PHE A 46 -7.82 -0.94 19.16
C PHE A 46 -9.15 -0.58 18.48
N CYS A 47 -10.20 -1.38 18.69
CA CYS A 47 -11.55 -1.14 18.18
C CYS A 47 -12.05 0.24 18.61
N GLU A 48 -11.98 0.53 19.91
CA GLU A 48 -12.48 1.77 20.49
C GLU A 48 -11.78 3.01 19.91
N ARG A 49 -10.46 2.91 19.69
CA ARG A 49 -9.68 3.94 19.03
C ARG A 49 -10.08 4.11 17.57
N ALA A 50 -10.19 3.01 16.83
CA ALA A 50 -10.55 3.03 15.42
C ALA A 50 -11.96 3.62 15.19
N VAL A 51 -12.94 3.25 16.02
CA VAL A 51 -14.30 3.81 16.00
C VAL A 51 -14.28 5.31 16.32
N THR A 52 -13.47 5.73 17.30
CA THR A 52 -13.34 7.16 17.64
C THR A 52 -12.83 7.96 16.43
N ILE A 53 -11.73 7.52 15.81
CA ILE A 53 -11.16 8.17 14.61
C ILE A 53 -12.19 8.21 13.47
N LEU A 54 -12.91 7.11 13.24
CA LEU A 54 -13.88 7.03 12.16
C LEU A 54 -15.07 7.98 12.36
N LYS A 55 -15.61 8.08 13.58
CA LYS A 55 -16.68 9.04 13.91
C LYS A 55 -16.21 10.49 13.75
N GLU A 56 -14.97 10.80 14.12
CA GLU A 56 -14.39 12.12 13.86
C GLU A 56 -14.30 12.42 12.36
N LEU A 57 -13.96 11.42 11.53
CA LEU A 57 -13.96 11.56 10.07
C LEU A 57 -15.38 11.80 9.52
N HIS A 58 -16.41 11.18 10.10
CA HIS A 58 -17.82 11.41 9.71
C HIS A 58 -18.33 12.81 10.07
N ASN A 59 -17.89 13.36 11.20
CA ASN A 59 -18.36 14.66 11.69
C ASN A 59 -17.72 15.86 10.98
N ASN A 60 -16.54 15.69 10.37
CA ASN A 60 -15.83 16.79 9.70
C ASN A 60 -16.39 17.07 8.29
N ASP A 61 -16.68 18.34 8.02
CA ASP A 61 -17.14 18.79 6.71
C ASP A 61 -16.10 18.54 5.60
N ASN A 62 -16.58 18.54 4.36
CA ASN A 62 -15.95 17.99 3.15
C ASN A 62 -14.71 18.77 2.66
N ASP A 63 -13.69 18.90 3.51
CA ASP A 63 -12.39 19.46 3.16
C ASP A 63 -11.40 18.35 2.74
N ARG A 64 -10.46 18.69 1.84
CA ARG A 64 -9.38 17.84 1.33
C ARG A 64 -8.62 17.13 2.46
N ASN A 65 -8.47 17.78 3.61
CA ASN A 65 -7.83 17.21 4.79
C ASN A 65 -8.59 15.96 5.31
N ARG A 66 -9.92 15.94 5.29
CA ARG A 66 -10.71 14.76 5.69
C ARG A 66 -10.48 13.60 4.73
N ILE A 67 -10.53 13.86 3.42
CA ILE A 67 -10.29 12.86 2.37
C ILE A 67 -8.91 12.24 2.57
N ASP A 68 -7.90 13.07 2.80
CA ASP A 68 -6.53 12.65 3.06
C ASP A 68 -6.42 11.74 4.29
N LYS A 69 -6.99 12.19 5.42
CA LYS A 69 -7.04 11.42 6.68
C LYS A 69 -7.79 10.09 6.52
N CYS A 70 -8.85 10.06 5.70
CA CYS A 70 -9.60 8.84 5.40
C CYS A 70 -8.70 7.80 4.69
N VAL A 71 -7.90 8.21 3.69
CA VAL A 71 -6.92 7.31 3.04
C VAL A 71 -5.91 6.79 4.06
N TYR A 72 -5.36 7.65 4.92
CA TYR A 72 -4.47 7.23 6.00
C TYR A 72 -5.14 6.24 6.95
N PHE A 73 -6.39 6.50 7.36
CA PHE A 73 -7.15 5.63 8.26
C PHE A 73 -7.35 4.24 7.65
N GLN A 74 -7.70 4.15 6.36
CA GLN A 74 -7.90 2.88 5.67
C GLN A 74 -6.64 2.01 5.69
N HIS A 75 -5.50 2.61 5.34
CA HIS A 75 -4.20 1.91 5.37
C HIS A 75 -3.77 1.55 6.79
N TRP A 76 -3.92 2.46 7.75
CA TRP A 76 -3.59 2.23 9.16
C TRP A 76 -4.41 1.10 9.76
N PHE A 77 -5.73 1.15 9.61
CA PHE A 77 -6.64 0.17 10.19
C PHE A 77 -6.34 -1.24 9.67
N SER A 78 -6.32 -1.41 8.34
CA SER A 78 -6.07 -2.73 7.73
C SER A 78 -4.69 -3.28 8.09
N ASP A 79 -3.66 -2.43 8.18
CA ASP A 79 -2.30 -2.86 8.54
C ASP A 79 -2.17 -3.24 10.03
N GLN A 80 -2.84 -2.52 10.94
CA GLN A 80 -2.90 -2.88 12.36
C GLN A 80 -3.63 -4.22 12.57
N VAL A 81 -4.76 -4.41 11.88
CA VAL A 81 -5.49 -5.69 11.90
C VAL A 81 -4.63 -6.82 11.37
N ARG A 82 -3.96 -6.61 10.23
CA ARG A 82 -3.04 -7.58 9.64
C ARG A 82 -1.91 -7.97 10.61
N LYS A 83 -1.24 -7.01 11.23
CA LYS A 83 -0.08 -7.28 12.09
C LYS A 83 -0.42 -7.95 13.42
N ASN A 84 -1.49 -7.49 14.06
CA ASN A 84 -1.75 -7.82 15.47
C ASN A 84 -2.89 -8.81 15.66
N PHE A 85 -3.82 -8.89 14.71
CA PHE A 85 -5.07 -9.63 14.87
C PHE A 85 -5.30 -10.64 13.75
N SER A 86 -4.25 -11.09 13.06
CA SER A 86 -4.31 -12.09 11.99
C SER A 86 -3.48 -13.34 12.27
N ASN A 87 -3.73 -14.42 11.53
CA ASN A 87 -2.89 -15.61 11.57
C ASN A 87 -1.67 -15.46 10.64
N ASN A 88 -0.56 -14.96 11.20
CA ASN A 88 0.75 -14.88 10.53
C ASN A 88 0.72 -14.15 9.17
N ASP A 89 0.07 -13.00 9.09
CA ASP A 89 -0.01 -12.14 7.90
C ASP A 89 -0.68 -12.75 6.65
N LYS A 90 -1.10 -14.03 6.68
CA LYS A 90 -1.52 -14.73 5.46
C LYS A 90 -3.01 -14.59 5.17
N TYR A 91 -3.87 -14.65 6.20
CA TYR A 91 -5.33 -14.60 6.03
C TYR A 91 -5.98 -14.00 7.28
N PHE A 92 -6.54 -12.79 7.18
CA PHE A 92 -7.32 -12.21 8.28
C PHE A 92 -8.84 -12.39 8.11
N SER A 93 -9.32 -12.85 6.95
CA SER A 93 -10.76 -13.11 6.68
C SER A 93 -11.32 -14.35 7.38
N ASN A 94 -10.44 -15.23 7.88
CA ASN A 94 -10.84 -16.49 8.51
C ASN A 94 -10.55 -16.50 10.03
N TYR A 95 -10.23 -15.34 10.61
CA TYR A 95 -10.01 -15.19 12.04
C TYR A 95 -11.11 -14.32 12.63
N GLU A 96 -11.80 -14.86 13.64
CA GLU A 96 -12.98 -14.25 14.25
C GLU A 96 -12.71 -12.81 14.71
N LEU A 97 -11.59 -12.57 15.39
CA LEU A 97 -11.25 -11.24 15.90
C LEU A 97 -11.08 -10.19 14.80
N SER A 98 -10.38 -10.55 13.73
CA SER A 98 -10.24 -9.67 12.57
C SER A 98 -11.60 -9.38 11.93
N ASN A 99 -12.44 -10.40 11.79
CA ASN A 99 -13.77 -10.24 11.21
C ASN A 99 -14.63 -9.29 12.06
N ASN A 100 -14.66 -9.48 13.38
CA ASN A 100 -15.40 -8.62 14.30
C ASN A 100 -14.92 -7.16 14.20
N LEU A 101 -13.60 -6.93 14.12
CA LEU A 101 -13.03 -5.58 13.95
C LEU A 101 -13.50 -4.92 12.64
N PHE A 102 -13.45 -5.63 11.52
CA PHE A 102 -13.93 -5.09 10.24
C PHE A 102 -15.45 -4.87 10.25
N ASP A 103 -16.20 -5.74 10.89
CA ASP A 103 -17.66 -5.65 10.95
C ASP A 103 -18.10 -4.44 11.79
N VAL A 104 -17.39 -4.13 12.90
CA VAL A 104 -17.59 -2.88 13.66
C VAL A 104 -17.42 -1.66 12.74
N ILE A 105 -16.29 -1.58 12.03
CA ILE A 105 -15.98 -0.43 11.16
C ILE A 105 -16.97 -0.30 10.00
N ASN A 106 -17.41 -1.42 9.44
CA ASN A 106 -18.43 -1.42 8.40
C ASN A 106 -19.77 -0.90 8.95
N ASN A 107 -20.19 -1.36 10.12
CA ASN A 107 -21.43 -0.91 10.76
C ASN A 107 -21.41 0.59 11.04
N VAL A 108 -20.31 1.11 11.60
CA VAL A 108 -20.15 2.55 11.85
C VAL A 108 -20.21 3.36 10.54
N ASN A 109 -19.60 2.86 9.45
CA ASN A 109 -19.73 3.50 8.14
C ASN A 109 -21.17 3.46 7.59
N TYR A 110 -21.89 2.35 7.77
CA TYR A 110 -23.28 2.23 7.33
C TYR A 110 -24.24 3.14 8.11
N ASP A 111 -23.96 3.40 9.39
CA ASP A 111 -24.74 4.31 10.23
C ASP A 111 -24.63 5.77 9.79
N GLU A 112 -23.55 6.15 9.10
CA GLU A 112 -23.45 7.43 8.39
C GLU A 112 -24.32 7.40 7.12
N LYS A 113 -25.61 7.74 7.28
CA LYS A 113 -26.63 7.66 6.22
C LYS A 113 -26.76 8.93 5.41
N ILE A 114 -26.38 10.08 5.96
CA ILE A 114 -26.65 11.38 5.35
C ILE A 114 -25.54 11.73 4.37
N TYR A 115 -24.29 11.54 4.77
CA TYR A 115 -23.12 11.93 4.01
C TYR A 115 -22.26 10.72 3.66
N THR A 116 -22.73 9.93 2.69
CA THR A 116 -22.10 8.67 2.29
C THR A 116 -20.66 8.82 1.79
N GLU A 117 -20.28 10.01 1.30
CA GLU A 117 -18.94 10.39 0.89
C GLU A 117 -17.95 10.58 2.06
N ARG A 118 -18.46 10.59 3.31
CA ARG A 118 -17.65 10.65 4.54
C ARG A 118 -17.24 9.27 5.02
N ARG A 119 -17.79 8.21 4.44
CA ARG A 119 -17.48 6.83 4.82
C ARG A 119 -16.03 6.48 4.44
N CYS A 120 -15.36 5.74 5.31
CA CYS A 120 -13.98 5.28 5.14
C CYS A 120 -13.92 3.77 5.31
N TYR A 121 -14.08 3.04 4.22
CA TYR A 121 -14.02 1.57 4.23
C TYR A 121 -12.59 1.06 4.12
N ALA A 122 -12.21 0.07 4.92
CA ALA A 122 -10.86 -0.48 4.92
C ALA A 122 -10.79 -1.81 4.17
N SER A 123 -9.73 -2.02 3.40
CA SER A 123 -9.54 -3.23 2.60
C SER A 123 -9.40 -4.49 3.45
N ARG A 124 -10.15 -5.53 3.08
CA ARG A 124 -10.07 -6.87 3.68
C ARG A 124 -9.11 -7.83 2.95
N ASN A 125 -8.34 -7.34 1.98
CA ASN A 125 -7.44 -8.19 1.20
C ASN A 125 -6.06 -8.30 1.84
N ALA A 126 -5.88 -9.31 2.70
CA ALA A 126 -4.62 -9.60 3.39
C ALA A 126 -3.39 -9.62 2.48
N GLY A 127 -3.52 -10.19 1.28
CA GLY A 127 -2.43 -10.28 0.32
C GLY A 127 -1.98 -8.93 -0.25
N ASN A 128 -2.84 -7.92 -0.21
CA ASN A 128 -2.56 -6.61 -0.82
C ASN A 128 -2.29 -5.49 0.21
N VAL A 129 -2.94 -5.53 1.38
CA VAL A 129 -2.91 -4.44 2.38
C VAL A 129 -1.50 -3.92 2.64
N LYS A 130 -0.53 -4.82 2.81
CA LYS A 130 0.87 -4.41 3.05
C LYS A 130 1.45 -3.64 1.87
N ALA A 131 1.35 -4.20 0.67
CA ALA A 131 1.93 -3.62 -0.54
C ALA A 131 1.25 -2.29 -0.92
N GLU A 132 -0.07 -2.19 -0.73
CA GLU A 132 -0.81 -0.94 -0.96
C GLU A 132 -0.35 0.14 0.02
N LYS A 133 -0.27 -0.17 1.33
CA LYS A 133 0.23 0.77 2.33
C LYS A 133 1.68 1.19 2.06
N ASP A 134 2.58 0.25 1.75
CA ASP A 134 3.99 0.57 1.50
C ASP A 134 4.16 1.53 0.32
N LEU A 135 3.36 1.37 -0.74
CA LEU A 135 3.35 2.29 -1.88
C LEU A 135 2.76 3.65 -1.51
N HIS A 136 1.62 3.67 -0.82
CA HIS A 136 1.05 4.91 -0.30
C HIS A 136 2.10 5.69 0.52
N ASP A 137 2.75 5.02 1.48
CA ASP A 137 3.77 5.61 2.35
C ASP A 137 4.97 6.10 1.55
N TYR A 138 5.42 5.34 0.55
CA TYR A 138 6.48 5.76 -0.34
C TYR A 138 6.16 7.11 -1.01
N PHE A 139 4.98 7.24 -1.65
CA PHE A 139 4.60 8.49 -2.32
C PHE A 139 4.49 9.65 -1.32
N ARG A 140 3.89 9.40 -0.14
CA ARG A 140 3.79 10.41 0.94
C ARG A 140 5.14 10.85 1.49
N ASN A 141 6.11 9.96 1.46
CA ASN A 141 7.43 10.19 2.02
C ASN A 141 8.47 10.56 0.97
N PHE A 142 8.13 10.59 -0.33
CA PHE A 142 9.07 10.69 -1.45
C PHE A 142 10.10 11.82 -1.26
N ASN A 143 9.63 13.02 -0.89
CA ASN A 143 10.49 14.20 -0.68
C ASN A 143 11.38 14.09 0.57
N SER A 144 11.01 13.25 1.54
CA SER A 144 11.81 13.00 2.74
C SER A 144 12.94 11.99 2.51
N ILE A 145 12.91 11.25 1.39
CA ILE A 145 13.93 10.26 1.03
C ILE A 145 15.06 10.95 0.26
N ASN A 146 16.07 11.38 1.00
CA ASN A 146 17.30 11.98 0.49
C ASN A 146 18.46 11.82 1.49
N CYS A 147 19.66 12.12 1.02
CA CYS A 147 20.91 12.02 1.79
C CYS A 147 21.41 13.33 2.42
N VAL A 148 20.64 14.41 2.32
CA VAL A 148 21.08 15.72 2.81
C VAL A 148 21.27 15.67 4.31
N ASN A 149 22.47 16.01 4.78
CA ASN A 149 22.85 15.93 6.19
C ASN A 149 22.59 14.52 6.79
N LYS A 150 22.89 13.46 6.03
CA LYS A 150 22.80 12.07 6.46
C LYS A 150 24.16 11.38 6.32
N GLU A 151 24.38 10.40 7.20
CA GLU A 151 25.49 9.46 7.09
C GLU A 151 25.28 8.50 5.93
N LYS A 152 26.38 8.03 5.33
CA LYS A 152 26.36 7.05 4.22
C LYS A 152 25.49 5.83 4.53
N ALA A 153 25.61 5.26 5.73
CA ALA A 153 24.84 4.10 6.14
C ALA A 153 23.31 4.35 6.15
N THR A 154 22.87 5.57 6.47
CA THR A 154 21.45 5.92 6.41
C THR A 154 20.96 5.98 4.97
N CYS A 155 21.78 6.54 4.07
CA CYS A 155 21.49 6.60 2.64
C CYS A 155 21.39 5.23 1.98
N GLU A 156 22.29 4.32 2.32
CA GLU A 156 22.27 2.93 1.84
C GLU A 156 20.97 2.23 2.25
N ARG A 157 20.51 2.44 3.49
CA ARG A 157 19.22 1.91 3.95
C ARG A 157 18.03 2.54 3.23
N TYR A 158 18.08 3.84 2.88
CA TYR A 158 17.06 4.43 2.01
C TYR A 158 17.09 3.81 0.61
N TYR A 159 18.26 3.56 0.04
CA TYR A 159 18.38 2.89 -1.25
C TYR A 159 17.75 1.48 -1.21
N ASP A 160 18.02 0.70 -0.17
CA ASP A 160 17.43 -0.63 0.01
C ASP A 160 15.91 -0.59 0.20
N TYR A 161 15.41 0.38 0.95
CA TYR A 161 13.97 0.63 1.06
C TYR A 161 13.35 0.95 -0.30
N VAL A 162 13.93 1.87 -1.08
CA VAL A 162 13.39 2.25 -2.39
C VAL A 162 13.49 1.10 -3.38
N LYS A 163 14.55 0.28 -3.31
CA LYS A 163 14.67 -0.96 -4.08
C LYS A 163 13.53 -1.94 -3.77
N TYR A 164 13.23 -2.14 -2.49
CA TYR A 164 12.07 -2.93 -2.06
C TYR A 164 10.76 -2.38 -2.64
N ILE A 165 10.55 -1.06 -2.56
CA ILE A 165 9.38 -0.39 -3.13
C ILE A 165 9.30 -0.54 -4.65
N ASN A 166 10.43 -0.44 -5.36
CA ASN A 166 10.50 -0.55 -6.81
C ASN A 166 9.93 -1.88 -7.31
N ASP A 167 10.17 -2.97 -6.59
CA ASP A 167 9.64 -4.29 -6.96
C ASP A 167 8.11 -4.33 -6.82
N ILE A 168 7.57 -3.73 -5.76
CA ILE A 168 6.11 -3.61 -5.56
C ILE A 168 5.50 -2.67 -6.61
N TYR A 169 6.14 -1.54 -6.88
CA TYR A 169 5.69 -0.55 -7.86
C TYR A 169 5.56 -1.17 -9.25
N LYS A 170 6.56 -1.95 -9.69
CA LYS A 170 6.51 -2.69 -10.96
C LYS A 170 5.37 -3.68 -11.00
N GLN A 171 5.19 -4.49 -9.94
CA GLN A 171 4.08 -5.43 -9.89
C GLN A 171 2.73 -4.72 -10.02
N ARG A 172 2.54 -3.58 -9.35
CA ARG A 172 1.28 -2.83 -9.44
C ARG A 172 1.08 -2.14 -10.79
N LYS A 173 2.15 -1.61 -11.38
CA LYS A 173 2.10 -0.98 -12.72
C LYS A 173 1.87 -2.01 -13.83
N GLU A 174 2.57 -3.13 -13.80
CA GLU A 174 2.62 -4.12 -14.89
C GLU A 174 1.57 -5.24 -14.73
N ASN A 175 1.37 -5.78 -13.52
CA ASN A 175 0.45 -6.92 -13.31
C ASN A 175 -0.95 -6.46 -12.91
N ASN A 176 -1.05 -5.44 -12.05
CA ASN A 176 -2.34 -4.87 -11.64
C ASN A 176 -2.84 -3.76 -12.57
N LEU A 177 -2.00 -3.34 -13.53
CA LEU A 177 -2.32 -2.32 -14.53
C LEU A 177 -2.77 -0.98 -13.91
N CYS A 178 -2.20 -0.59 -12.76
CA CYS A 178 -2.62 0.62 -12.06
C CYS A 178 -2.49 1.93 -12.86
N CYS A 179 -1.73 1.92 -13.96
CA CYS A 179 -1.58 3.04 -14.86
C CYS A 179 -2.17 2.70 -16.22
N TYR A 180 -2.99 3.60 -16.74
CA TYR A 180 -3.43 3.54 -18.13
C TYR A 180 -2.24 3.72 -19.07
N LEU A 181 -2.35 3.16 -20.28
CA LEU A 181 -1.31 3.25 -21.32
C LEU A 181 -1.14 4.68 -21.87
N VAL A 182 -2.14 5.55 -21.70
CA VAL A 182 -2.14 6.92 -22.21
C VAL A 182 -2.46 7.89 -21.07
N GLY A 183 -1.51 8.80 -20.80
CA GLY A 183 -1.59 9.79 -19.73
C GLY A 183 -1.27 9.23 -18.35
N ASP A 184 -1.05 10.13 -17.37
CA ASP A 184 -0.77 9.79 -15.97
C ASP A 184 -2.04 9.37 -15.19
N ILE A 185 -2.97 8.67 -15.86
CA ILE A 185 -4.25 8.30 -15.29
C ILE A 185 -4.09 7.03 -14.46
N VAL A 186 -4.58 7.10 -13.21
CA VAL A 186 -4.57 5.99 -12.26
C VAL A 186 -5.91 5.24 -12.29
N GLU A 187 -5.85 3.91 -12.38
CA GLU A 187 -7.02 3.03 -12.27
C GLU A 187 -7.78 3.26 -10.96
N PRO A 188 -9.14 3.31 -10.97
CA PRO A 188 -9.95 3.60 -9.78
C PRO A 188 -9.55 2.79 -8.54
N GLU A 189 -9.29 1.49 -8.68
CA GLU A 189 -8.89 0.60 -7.59
C GLU A 189 -7.47 0.84 -7.06
N CYS A 190 -6.66 1.64 -7.76
CA CYS A 190 -5.30 1.99 -7.37
C CYS A 190 -5.18 3.41 -6.79
N ARG A 191 -6.21 4.24 -6.95
CA ARG A 191 -6.17 5.67 -6.57
C ARG A 191 -5.97 5.93 -5.09
N HIS A 192 -6.13 4.95 -4.21
CA HIS A 192 -5.88 5.11 -2.77
C HIS A 192 -4.41 4.90 -2.37
N TYR A 193 -3.55 4.43 -3.29
CA TYR A 193 -2.15 4.13 -2.97
C TYR A 193 -1.13 4.33 -4.10
N PHE A 194 -1.57 4.55 -5.35
CA PHE A 194 -0.69 4.58 -6.51
C PHE A 194 -0.68 5.94 -7.20
N ASP A 195 0.50 6.39 -7.64
CA ASP A 195 0.67 7.55 -8.52
C ASP A 195 1.46 7.12 -9.77
N CYS A 196 0.93 7.44 -10.94
CA CYS A 196 1.47 7.07 -12.24
C CYS A 196 2.46 8.07 -12.82
N LYS A 197 2.61 9.26 -12.21
CA LYS A 197 3.56 10.27 -12.68
C LYS A 197 4.98 9.73 -12.63
N ASP A 198 5.69 9.86 -13.75
CA ASP A 198 7.04 9.33 -13.88
C ASP A 198 8.02 9.91 -12.87
N GLN A 199 7.85 11.15 -12.42
CA GLN A 199 8.71 11.77 -11.40
C GLN A 199 8.75 10.98 -10.08
N TYR A 200 7.71 10.20 -9.78
CA TYR A 200 7.62 9.38 -8.58
C TYR A 200 8.06 7.93 -8.81
N ASN A 201 8.54 7.58 -10.00
CA ASN A 201 9.03 6.24 -10.28
C ASN A 201 10.24 5.91 -9.38
N PRO A 202 10.17 4.84 -8.56
CA PRO A 202 11.25 4.44 -7.66
C PRO A 202 12.61 4.27 -8.34
N LYS A 203 12.64 3.88 -9.63
CA LYS A 203 13.88 3.75 -10.38
C LYS A 203 14.67 5.07 -10.43
N TYR A 204 14.01 6.20 -10.69
CA TYR A 204 14.68 7.50 -10.73
C TYR A 204 15.17 7.93 -9.34
N LEU A 205 14.40 7.62 -8.29
CA LEU A 205 14.84 7.87 -6.92
C LEU A 205 16.06 7.03 -6.54
N MET A 206 16.10 5.75 -6.95
CA MET A 206 17.27 4.89 -6.74
C MET A 206 18.52 5.47 -7.43
N ASP A 207 18.39 5.95 -8.66
CA ASP A 207 19.51 6.54 -9.39
C ASP A 207 19.96 7.86 -8.76
N ARG A 208 19.03 8.67 -8.23
CA ARG A 208 19.35 9.85 -7.41
C ARG A 208 20.13 9.46 -6.16
N LEU A 209 19.62 8.51 -5.37
CA LEU A 209 20.27 8.06 -4.13
C LEU A 209 21.67 7.50 -4.37
N LYS A 210 21.91 6.77 -5.47
CA LYS A 210 23.27 6.31 -5.84
C LYS A 210 24.24 7.47 -6.02
N ARG A 211 23.80 8.58 -6.64
CA ARG A 211 24.64 9.78 -6.80
C ARG A 211 24.87 10.46 -5.46
N GLU A 212 23.83 10.60 -4.66
CA GLU A 212 23.94 11.24 -3.35
C GLU A 212 24.84 10.44 -2.38
N ILE A 213 24.79 9.11 -2.40
CA ILE A 213 25.69 8.25 -1.60
C ILE A 213 27.16 8.55 -1.92
N LYS A 214 27.52 8.72 -3.19
CA LYS A 214 28.89 9.09 -3.59
C LYS A 214 29.28 10.48 -3.06
N GLN A 215 28.35 11.43 -3.09
CA GLN A 215 28.59 12.79 -2.57
C GLN A 215 28.79 12.79 -1.04
N VAL A 216 28.03 11.96 -0.32
CA VAL A 216 28.22 11.75 1.12
C VAL A 216 29.58 11.12 1.40
N GLU A 217 29.96 10.08 0.66
CA GLU A 217 31.28 9.43 0.78
C GLU A 217 32.44 10.40 0.50
N ASP A 218 32.34 11.23 -0.54
CA ASP A 218 33.34 12.25 -0.85
C ASP A 218 33.45 13.33 0.24
N ALA A 219 32.33 13.71 0.86
CA ALA A 219 32.32 14.66 1.98
C ALA A 219 32.92 14.04 3.24
N GLU A 220 32.54 12.80 3.59
CA GLU A 220 33.10 12.05 4.71
C GLU A 220 34.62 11.92 4.57
N ASN A 221 35.13 11.60 3.37
CA ASN A 221 36.57 11.53 3.08
C ASN A 221 37.31 12.87 3.26
N ARG A 222 36.61 14.00 3.15
CA ARG A 222 37.15 15.36 3.39
C ARG A 222 36.98 15.81 4.84
N GLY A 223 36.39 14.97 5.71
CA GLY A 223 36.05 15.34 7.09
C GLY A 223 34.91 16.36 7.18
N THR A 224 34.02 16.40 6.18
CA THR A 224 32.86 17.31 6.13
C THR A 224 31.55 16.56 5.99
N THR A 225 30.43 17.28 6.06
CA THR A 225 29.08 16.74 5.82
C THR A 225 28.53 17.29 4.52
N TRP A 226 27.89 16.43 3.71
CA TRP A 226 27.24 16.86 2.48
C TRP A 226 25.91 17.60 2.77
N SER A 227 25.86 18.89 2.43
CA SER A 227 24.72 19.79 2.65
C SER A 227 23.71 19.84 1.49
N GLY A 228 23.92 19.07 0.42
CA GLY A 228 23.03 19.06 -0.75
C GLY A 228 23.26 20.17 -1.79
N GLU A 229 24.18 21.11 -1.52
CA GLU A 229 24.34 22.33 -2.34
C GLU A 229 25.01 22.11 -3.71
N SER A 230 25.76 21.02 -3.89
CA SER A 230 26.45 20.74 -5.16
C SER A 230 25.51 20.24 -6.28
N SER A 231 24.28 19.85 -5.96
CA SER A 231 23.31 19.33 -6.93
C SER A 231 22.58 20.41 -7.76
N ARG A 232 22.63 21.69 -7.35
CA ARG A 232 21.97 22.79 -8.10
C ARG A 232 22.64 23.09 -9.45
N HIS A 233 23.90 22.69 -9.67
CA HIS A 233 24.61 22.96 -10.92
C HIS A 233 24.54 21.81 -11.93
N PHE A 234 24.28 20.57 -11.50
CA PHE A 234 24.11 19.42 -12.40
C PHE A 234 22.65 19.12 -12.77
N ALA A 235 21.68 19.74 -12.09
CA ALA A 235 20.26 19.64 -12.42
C ALA A 235 19.85 20.47 -13.67
N VAL A 236 20.70 21.43 -14.08
CA VAL A 236 20.39 22.39 -15.17
C VAL A 236 20.16 21.73 -16.54
N GLN A 237 20.48 20.45 -16.73
CA GLN A 237 20.22 19.75 -18.00
C GLN A 237 18.97 18.84 -18.01
N GLU A 238 18.29 18.62 -16.88
CA GLU A 238 17.00 17.91 -16.81
C GLU A 238 15.82 18.81 -16.38
N ASP A 239 16.10 20.06 -15.97
CA ASP A 239 15.12 20.97 -15.34
C ASP A 239 14.10 21.64 -16.29
N ASN A 240 14.07 21.33 -17.60
CA ASN A 240 12.97 21.84 -18.44
C ASN A 240 11.61 21.16 -18.17
N TYR A 241 11.55 20.28 -17.15
CA TYR A 241 10.32 19.69 -16.63
C TYR A 241 10.14 19.83 -15.11
N MET A 242 11.00 20.60 -14.44
CA MET A 242 11.00 20.75 -12.97
C MET A 242 11.21 22.20 -12.56
N SER A 243 10.21 23.04 -12.81
CA SER A 243 10.08 24.33 -12.14
C SER A 243 8.62 24.54 -11.71
N ASN A 244 8.35 24.40 -10.42
CA ASN A 244 8.16 25.58 -9.57
C ASN A 244 8.15 25.15 -8.09
N TYR A 245 9.00 25.79 -7.29
CA TYR A 245 8.89 25.78 -5.84
C TYR A 245 7.68 26.64 -5.48
N ASP A 246 6.53 26.00 -5.26
CA ASP A 246 5.49 26.45 -4.33
C ASP A 246 4.46 25.32 -4.14
N MET A 247 4.29 24.90 -2.89
CA MET A 247 3.30 23.95 -2.37
C MET A 247 3.44 22.46 -2.80
N PRO A 248 3.30 21.50 -1.86
CA PRO A 248 3.42 20.09 -2.20
C PRO A 248 2.24 19.74 -3.11
N VAL A 249 2.54 19.29 -4.34
CA VAL A 249 1.57 18.50 -5.11
C VAL A 249 1.44 17.18 -4.37
N PHE A 250 0.68 17.19 -3.27
CA PHE A 250 0.22 15.99 -2.62
C PHE A 250 -0.41 15.14 -3.71
N THR A 251 0.05 13.91 -3.82
CA THR A 251 -0.65 12.88 -4.57
C THR A 251 -2.09 12.85 -4.03
N ASN A 252 -3.05 13.30 -4.83
CA ASN A 252 -4.46 13.38 -4.42
C ASN A 252 -5.04 11.96 -4.40
N PHE A 253 -4.64 11.17 -3.42
CA PHE A 253 -5.20 9.84 -3.23
C PHE A 253 -6.67 9.95 -2.87
N THR A 254 -7.48 9.07 -3.44
CA THR A 254 -8.90 9.00 -3.15
C THR A 254 -9.18 7.81 -2.23
N PRO A 255 -9.99 7.95 -1.18
CA PRO A 255 -10.37 6.84 -0.33
C PRO A 255 -10.99 5.70 -1.12
N GLN A 256 -10.78 4.47 -0.64
CA GLN A 256 -11.54 3.33 -1.12
C GLN A 256 -13.01 3.48 -0.73
N ASP A 257 -13.92 3.24 -1.67
CA ASP A 257 -15.33 3.07 -1.38
C ASP A 257 -15.75 1.60 -1.40
N PHE A 258 -16.99 1.34 -0.97
CA PHE A 258 -17.55 0.00 -0.91
C PHE A 258 -17.56 -0.71 -2.28
N HIS A 259 -17.81 0.04 -3.36
CA HIS A 259 -17.87 -0.51 -4.72
C HIS A 259 -16.49 -0.96 -5.18
N THR A 260 -15.49 -0.10 -5.01
CA THR A 260 -14.08 -0.36 -5.35
C THR A 260 -13.55 -1.58 -4.60
N LEU A 261 -13.89 -1.71 -3.32
CA LEU A 261 -13.52 -2.88 -2.53
C LEU A 261 -14.15 -4.16 -3.08
N ASN A 262 -15.45 -4.14 -3.38
CA ASN A 262 -16.15 -5.32 -3.89
C ASN A 262 -15.67 -5.72 -5.30
N GLU A 263 -15.41 -4.75 -6.18
CA GLU A 263 -14.83 -4.99 -7.50
C GLU A 263 -13.42 -5.59 -7.43
N SER A 264 -12.56 -5.09 -6.55
CA SER A 264 -11.21 -5.63 -6.35
C SER A 264 -11.23 -7.10 -5.91
N LEU A 265 -12.17 -7.46 -5.03
CA LEU A 265 -12.39 -8.84 -4.58
C LEU A 265 -12.90 -9.74 -5.72
N LEU A 266 -13.82 -9.24 -6.54
CA LEU A 266 -14.37 -9.97 -7.69
C LEU A 266 -13.33 -10.18 -8.79
N ARG A 267 -12.51 -9.18 -9.12
CA ARG A 267 -11.44 -9.28 -10.13
C ARG A 267 -10.38 -10.30 -9.72
N THR A 268 -9.98 -10.30 -8.45
CA THR A 268 -9.06 -11.30 -7.88
C THR A 268 -9.60 -12.72 -8.02
N ARG A 269 -10.90 -12.92 -7.70
CA ARG A 269 -11.58 -14.22 -7.89
C ARG A 269 -11.66 -14.63 -9.36
N ARG A 270 -11.96 -13.71 -10.28
CA ARG A 270 -12.02 -14.00 -11.72
C ARG A 270 -10.66 -14.45 -12.27
N LEU A 271 -9.59 -13.77 -11.88
CA LEU A 271 -8.24 -14.15 -12.28
C LEU A 271 -7.84 -15.52 -11.71
N HIS A 272 -8.09 -15.76 -10.42
CA HIS A 272 -7.80 -17.06 -9.79
C HIS A 272 -8.59 -18.20 -10.45
N ASN A 273 -9.90 -18.01 -10.68
CA ASN A 273 -10.73 -18.99 -11.37
C ASN A 273 -10.29 -19.21 -12.83
N GLY A 274 -9.85 -18.15 -13.52
CA GLY A 274 -9.27 -18.23 -14.86
C GLY A 274 -7.98 -19.05 -14.91
N PHE A 275 -7.07 -18.86 -13.94
CA PHE A 275 -5.85 -19.66 -13.82
C PHE A 275 -6.13 -21.13 -13.53
N ILE A 276 -7.12 -21.44 -12.67
CA ILE A 276 -7.55 -22.81 -12.40
C ILE A 276 -8.12 -23.46 -13.67
N LEU A 277 -9.01 -22.77 -14.38
CA LEU A 277 -9.58 -23.24 -15.65
C LEU A 277 -8.49 -23.49 -16.70
N ALA A 278 -7.53 -22.57 -16.87
CA ALA A 278 -6.42 -22.73 -17.79
C ALA A 278 -5.52 -23.93 -17.42
N GLY A 279 -5.24 -24.10 -16.13
CA GLY A 279 -4.49 -25.26 -15.61
C GLY A 279 -5.22 -26.58 -15.86
N MET A 280 -6.53 -26.64 -15.61
CA MET A 280 -7.35 -27.82 -15.88
C MET A 280 -7.37 -28.17 -17.37
N VAL A 281 -7.56 -27.18 -18.25
CA VAL A 281 -7.51 -27.39 -19.71
C VAL A 281 -6.14 -27.87 -20.16
N GLY A 282 -5.05 -27.31 -19.62
CA GLY A 282 -3.69 -27.76 -19.91
C GLY A 282 -3.44 -29.22 -19.52
N VAL A 283 -3.90 -29.65 -18.35
CA VAL A 283 -3.81 -31.05 -17.89
C VAL A 283 -4.64 -31.98 -18.77
N PHE A 284 -5.87 -31.58 -19.12
CA PHE A 284 -6.74 -32.36 -20.01
C PHE A 284 -6.13 -32.55 -21.40
N LEU A 285 -5.60 -31.48 -22.00
CA LEU A 285 -4.92 -31.56 -23.30
C LEU A 285 -3.65 -32.42 -23.20
N GLY A 286 -2.85 -32.26 -22.14
CA GLY A 286 -1.68 -33.10 -21.88
C GLY A 286 -2.01 -34.60 -21.80
N LEU A 287 -3.10 -34.96 -21.11
CA LEU A 287 -3.58 -36.35 -21.04
C LEU A 287 -4.04 -36.87 -22.41
N LEU A 288 -4.74 -36.06 -23.21
CA LEU A 288 -5.15 -36.45 -24.56
C LEU A 288 -3.94 -36.69 -25.47
N PHE A 289 -2.91 -35.84 -25.38
CA PHE A 289 -1.65 -36.06 -26.09
C PHE A 289 -0.95 -37.33 -25.62
N TYR A 290 -0.86 -37.57 -24.31
CA TYR A 290 -0.27 -38.78 -23.75
C TYR A 290 -1.00 -40.07 -24.20
N ILE A 291 -2.34 -40.06 -24.21
CA ILE A 291 -3.16 -41.20 -24.70
C ILE A 291 -2.93 -41.43 -26.19
N LYS A 292 -2.83 -40.35 -26.99
CA LYS A 292 -2.58 -40.46 -28.43
C LYS A 292 -1.19 -41.01 -28.72
N VAL A 293 -0.16 -40.55 -28.01
CA VAL A 293 1.21 -41.06 -28.14
C VAL A 293 1.29 -42.52 -27.70
N SER A 294 0.72 -42.86 -26.54
CA SER A 294 0.72 -44.25 -26.03
C SER A 294 0.01 -45.22 -26.98
N LYS A 295 -1.13 -44.84 -27.58
CA LYS A 295 -1.81 -45.65 -28.62
C LYS A 295 -0.98 -45.85 -29.88
N ILE A 296 -0.19 -44.86 -30.29
CA ILE A 296 0.73 -44.98 -31.44
C ILE A 296 1.82 -46.00 -31.11
N THR A 297 2.45 -45.91 -29.94
CA THR A 297 3.45 -46.90 -29.50
C THR A 297 2.88 -48.32 -29.37
N TYR A 298 1.65 -48.48 -28.86
CA TYR A 298 1.00 -49.80 -28.77
C TYR A 298 0.70 -50.41 -30.15
N LYS A 299 0.33 -49.58 -31.14
CA LYS A 299 0.13 -50.04 -32.53
C LYS A 299 1.42 -50.48 -33.20
N CYS A 300 2.56 -49.85 -32.88
CA CYS A 300 3.86 -50.26 -33.40
C CYS A 300 4.38 -51.56 -32.78
N MET A 301 4.02 -51.89 -31.53
CA MET A 301 4.44 -53.14 -30.88
C MET A 301 3.66 -54.39 -31.33
N ASN A 302 2.48 -54.23 -31.94
CA ASN A 302 1.70 -55.34 -32.51
C ASN A 302 1.94 -55.55 -34.02
N CYS A 303 2.96 -54.89 -34.58
CA CYS A 303 3.45 -55.14 -35.94
C CYS A 303 4.71 -56.02 -35.86
N SER A 304 4.55 -57.27 -35.41
CA SER A 304 5.55 -58.33 -35.54
C SER A 304 4.84 -59.63 -35.85
#